data_AF-A0A6V7JQV0-F1
#
_entry.id   AF-A0A6V7JQV0-F1
#
_cell.length_a   1.000
_cell.length_b   1.000
_cell.length_c   1.000
_cell.angle_alpha   90.00
_cell.angle_beta   90.00
_cell.angle_gamma   90.00
#
_symmetry.space_group_name_H-M   'P 1'
#
loop_
_entity.id
_entity.type
_entity.pdbx_description
1 polymer ?
#
loop_
_entity_poly.entity_id
_entity_poly.type
_entity_poly.pdbx_seq_one_letter_code
_entity_poly.pdbx_strand_id
1 'polypeptide(L)' 'VLSLNPENTKALFRRSRAYMGLNDYDRSMQDLRYAMSLSPNNAEFAAELRFVLDKVNSYLTIEKTRYRRMFPGA' A
#
# COMPACT_ATOMS: atom_id res chain seq x y z
N VAL A 1 -20.32 0.66 3.96
CA VAL A 1 -20.22 -0.23 2.78
C VAL A 1 -19.56 -1.54 3.13
N LEU A 2 -18.29 -1.56 3.55
CA LEU A 2 -17.59 -2.81 3.90
C LEU A 2 -18.18 -3.54 5.11
N SER A 3 -18.88 -2.83 6.01
CA SER A 3 -19.67 -3.45 7.09
C SER A 3 -20.90 -4.23 6.58
N LEU A 4 -21.43 -3.87 5.41
CA LEU A 4 -22.60 -4.52 4.79
C LEU A 4 -22.19 -5.54 3.72
N ASN A 5 -21.07 -5.28 3.04
CA ASN A 5 -20.48 -6.16 2.04
C ASN A 5 -18.95 -6.09 2.15
N PRO A 6 -18.32 -6.97 2.96
CA PRO A 6 -16.88 -7.00 3.17
C PRO A 6 -16.08 -7.30 1.90
N GLU A 7 -16.68 -8.01 0.94
CA GLU A 7 -16.04 -8.47 -0.28
C GLU A 7 -16.16 -7.48 -1.44
N ASN A 8 -16.68 -6.27 -1.17
CA ASN A 8 -16.80 -5.24 -2.19
C ASN A 8 -15.42 -4.72 -2.61
N THR A 9 -14.87 -5.31 -3.67
CA THR A 9 -13.54 -4.99 -4.20
C THR A 9 -13.38 -3.53 -4.61
N LYS A 10 -14.44 -2.87 -5.09
CA LYS A 10 -14.43 -1.43 -5.39
C LYS A 10 -14.30 -0.58 -4.12
N ALA A 11 -14.95 -0.99 -3.03
CA ALA A 11 -14.85 -0.29 -1.75
C ALA A 11 -13.48 -0.51 -1.09
N LEU A 12 -12.93 -1.73 -1.16
CA LEU A 12 -11.56 -2.04 -0.74
C LEU A 12 -10.54 -1.19 -1.50
N PHE A 13 -10.66 -1.12 -2.83
CA PHE A 13 -9.77 -0.32 -3.68
C PHE A 13 -9.85 1.19 -3.41
N ARG A 14 -11.06 1.73 -3.18
CA ARG A 14 -11.20 3.14 -2.80
C ARG A 14 -10.59 3.42 -1.43
N ARG A 15 -10.74 2.50 -0.48
CA ARG A 15 -10.17 2.64 0.86
C ARG A 15 -8.65 2.50 0.85
N SER A 16 -8.08 1.61 0.04
CA SER A 16 -6.63 1.50 -0.13
C SER A 16 -6.02 2.81 -0.65
N ARG A 17 -6.64 3.42 -1.67
CA ARG A 17 -6.23 4.73 -2.19
C ARG A 17 -6.34 5.84 -1.14
N ALA A 18 -7.38 5.80 -0.29
CA ALA A 18 -7.50 6.75 0.82
C ALA A 18 -6.36 6.57 1.83
N TYR A 19 -6.04 5.33 2.21
CA TYR A 19 -4.90 5.02 3.08
C TYR A 19 -3.56 5.46 2.48
N MET A 20 -3.37 5.32 1.16
CA MET A 20 -2.18 5.87 0.50
C MET A 20 -2.09 7.39 0.60
N GLY A 21 -3.21 8.09 0.46
CA GLY A 21 -3.28 9.54 0.68
C GLY A 21 -2.93 9.95 2.12
N LEU A 22 -3.14 9.05 3.08
CA LEU A 22 -2.74 9.21 4.48
C LEU A 22 -1.33 8.69 4.77
N ASN A 23 -0.60 8.20 3.76
CA ASN A 23 0.68 7.49 3.88
C ASN A 23 0.63 6.22 4.76
N ASP A 24 -0.57 5.67 5.00
CA ASP A 24 -0.77 4.39 5.69
C ASP A 24 -0.65 3.24 4.67
N TYR A 25 0.59 2.96 4.27
CA TYR A 25 0.85 1.99 3.21
C TYR A 25 0.50 0.56 3.62
N ASP A 26 0.62 0.22 4.92
CA ASP A 26 0.31 -1.12 5.42
C ASP A 26 -1.16 -1.46 5.26
N ARG A 27 -2.06 -0.55 5.69
CA ARG A 27 -3.50 -0.77 5.50
C ARG A 27 -3.91 -0.71 4.04
N SER A 28 -3.25 0.12 3.22
CA SER A 28 -3.46 0.11 1.77
C SER A 28 -3.13 -1.25 1.16
N MET A 29 -1.96 -1.80 1.48
CA MET A 29 -1.55 -3.13 0.99
C MET A 29 -2.49 -4.24 1.46
N GLN A 30 -2.99 -4.15 2.70
CA GLN A 30 -3.95 -5.12 3.23
C GLN A 30 -5.25 -5.14 2.39
N ASP A 31 -5.82 -3.97 2.12
CA ASP A 31 -7.03 -3.84 1.30
C ASP A 31 -6.80 -4.32 -0.14
N LEU A 32 -5.66 -4.00 -0.74
CA LEU A 32 -5.29 -4.44 -2.09
C LEU A 32 -5.11 -5.96 -2.18
N ARG A 33 -4.40 -6.57 -1.21
CA ARG A 33 -4.22 -8.03 -1.15
C ARG A 33 -5.54 -8.76 -0.98
N TYR A 34 -6.43 -8.23 -0.14
CA TYR A 34 -7.74 -8.82 0.02
C TYR A 34 -8.58 -8.68 -1.26
N ALA A 35 -8.60 -7.51 -1.91
CA ALA A 35 -9.26 -7.31 -3.19
C ALA A 35 -8.71 -8.24 -4.30
N MET A 36 -7.40 -8.50 -4.32
CA MET A 36 -6.76 -9.46 -5.23
C MET A 36 -7.17 -10.91 -4.93
N SER A 37 -7.34 -11.30 -3.65
CA SER A 37 -7.81 -12.64 -3.31
C SER A 37 -9.26 -12.90 -3.78
N LEU A 38 -10.08 -11.85 -3.84
CA LEU A 38 -11.46 -11.91 -4.31
C LEU A 38 -11.59 -11.77 -5.84
N SER A 39 -10.63 -11.12 -6.49
CA SER A 39 -10.62 -10.88 -7.94
C SER A 39 -9.19 -10.96 -8.49
N PRO A 40 -8.62 -12.18 -8.60
CA PRO A 40 -7.21 -12.38 -8.94
C PRO A 40 -6.84 -11.91 -10.35
N ASN A 41 -7.82 -11.82 -11.25
CA ASN A 41 -7.61 -11.40 -12.64
C ASN A 41 -7.71 -9.88 -12.84
N ASN A 42 -7.90 -9.09 -11.78
CA ASN A 42 -7.91 -7.63 -11.91
C ASN A 42 -6.49 -7.06 -11.86
N ALA A 43 -5.95 -6.73 -13.04
CA ALA A 43 -4.63 -6.13 -13.18
C ALA A 43 -4.48 -4.77 -12.48
N GLU A 44 -5.58 -4.04 -12.26
CA GLU A 44 -5.56 -2.74 -11.58
C GLU A 44 -5.06 -2.87 -10.13
N PHE A 45 -5.49 -3.91 -9.40
CA PHE A 45 -5.07 -4.12 -8.01
C PHE A 45 -3.58 -4.46 -7.91
N ALA A 46 -3.06 -5.26 -8.85
CA ALA A 46 -1.65 -5.59 -8.91
C ALA A 46 -0.79 -4.36 -9.25
N ALA A 47 -1.26 -3.51 -10.18
CA ALA A 47 -0.58 -2.26 -10.54
C ALA A 47 -0.54 -1.29 -9.35
N GLU A 48 -1.66 -1.11 -8.66
CA GLU A 48 -1.73 -0.24 -7.48
C GLU A 48 -0.84 -0.78 -6.35
N LEU A 49 -0.83 -2.10 -6.10
CA LEU A 49 0.03 -2.70 -5.08
C LEU A 49 1.52 -2.47 -5.38
N ARG A 50 1.93 -2.59 -6.65
CA ARG A 50 3.30 -2.29 -7.06
C ARG A 50 3.65 -0.82 -6.79
N PHE A 51 2.75 0.10 -7.12
CA PHE A 51 2.96 1.51 -6.84
C PHE A 51 3.12 1.78 -5.32
N VAL A 52 2.31 1.14 -4.48
CA VAL A 52 2.44 1.25 -3.01
C VAL A 52 3.79 0.74 -2.52
N LEU A 53 4.25 -0.41 -3.03
CA LEU A 53 5.56 -0.97 -2.67
C LEU A 53 6.71 -0.05 -3.08
N ASP A 54 6.63 0.57 -4.25
CA ASP A 54 7.64 1.53 -4.71
C ASP A 54 7.71 2.75 -3.79
N LYS A 55 6.56 3.23 -3.30
CA LYS A 55 6.51 4.30 -2.28
C LYS A 55 7.22 3.86 -1.01
N VAL A 56 6.85 2.71 -0.42
CA VAL A 56 7.49 2.19 0.80
C VAL A 56 9.01 2.07 0.64
N ASN A 57 9.48 1.52 -0.48
CA ASN A 57 10.90 1.38 -0.78
C ASN A 57 11.61 2.74 -0.88
N SER A 58 10.96 3.75 -1.48
CA SER A 58 11.51 5.10 -1.56
C SER A 58 11.66 5.75 -0.18
N TYR A 59 10.66 5.61 0.70
CA TYR A 59 10.74 6.11 2.08
C TYR A 59 11.87 5.46 2.86
N LEU A 60 11.97 4.13 2.79
CA LEU A 60 13.03 3.38 3.44
C LEU A 60 14.42 3.79 2.94
N THR A 61 14.56 4.09 1.64
CA THR A 61 15.83 4.55 1.06
C THR A 61 16.23 5.93 1.58
N ILE A 62 15.27 6.85 1.66
CA ILE A 62 15.49 8.19 2.22
C ILE A 62 15.87 8.09 3.69
N GLU A 63 15.16 7.27 4.46
CA GLU A 63 15.40 7.05 5.88
C GLU A 63 16.78 6.46 6.13
N LYS A 64 17.16 5.38 5.44
CA LYS A 64 18.51 4.79 5.49
C LYS A 64 19.59 5.81 5.15
N THR A 65 19.37 6.61 4.11
CA THR A 65 20.32 7.65 3.70
C THR A 65 20.46 8.73 4.77
N ARG A 66 19.36 9.12 5.41
CA ARG A 66 19.35 10.08 6.51
C ARG A 66 20.10 9.55 7.72
N TYR A 67 19.83 8.31 8.14
CA TYR A 67 20.53 7.67 9.24
C TYR A 67 22.03 7.55 8.98
N ARG A 68 22.43 7.10 7.78
CA ARG A 68 23.84 7.02 7.40
C ARG A 68 24.57 8.37 7.50
N ARG A 69 23.89 9.47 7.18
CA ARG A 69 24.45 10.83 7.31
C ARG A 69 24.47 11.32 8.76
N MET A 70 23.50 10.92 9.57
CA MET A 70 23.40 11.31 10.98
C MET A 70 24.42 10.58 11.86
N PHE A 71 24.76 9.33 11.51
CA PHE A 71 25.70 8.48 12.25
C PHE A 71 26.80 7.91 11.33
N PRO A 72 27.76 8.74 10.88
CA PRO A 72 28.87 8.27 10.07
C PRO A 72 29.81 7.38 10.92
N GLY A 73 29.84 6.07 10.65
CA GLY A 73 30.79 5.12 11.26
C GLY A 73 30.19 4.07 12.22
N ALA A 74 28.87 3.95 12.32
CA ALA A 74 28.21 2.76 12.88
C ALA A 74 28.15 1.60 11.88
#